data_AF-A0A2G9UQW0-F1
#
_entry.id   AF-A0A2G9UQW0-F1
#
_cell.length_a   1.000
_cell.length_b   1.000
_cell.length_c   1.000
_cell.angle_alpha   90.00
_cell.angle_beta   90.00
_cell.angle_gamma   90.00
#
_symmetry.space_group_name_H-M   'P 1'
#
loop_
_entity.id
_entity.type
_entity.pdbx_description
1 polymer ?
#
loop_
_entity_poly.entity_id
_entity_poly.type
_entity_poly.pdbx_seq_one_letter_code
_entity_poly.pdbx_strand_id
1 'polypeptide(L)'
;MKTVLPSATQEMRNCDNVWHNASGYETYLAYVSCVKQALGATRFWPGKIRIYHRAHGWVRDGFITTDKWSDVDFMLHGWKAQKVGENGWESPFKKNLDPSLCGPHLKGWDWILNKHVNVSAIKEELARFEKYSGNTYAKEARQLTYLSLPDVGECYPNCGDSI
;
A
#
# COMPACT_ATOMS: atom_id res chain seq x y z
N MET A 1 -10.47 23.17 -4.91
CA MET A 1 -10.20 21.77 -4.53
C MET A 1 -11.34 21.32 -3.61
N LYS A 2 -12.07 20.25 -3.93
CA LYS A 2 -13.07 19.68 -3.01
C LYS A 2 -12.35 18.75 -2.03
N THR A 3 -12.58 18.93 -0.73
CA THR A 3 -11.84 18.23 0.32
C THR A 3 -12.81 17.40 1.16
N VAL A 4 -12.32 16.32 1.76
CA VAL A 4 -13.12 15.49 2.68
C VAL A 4 -13.34 16.19 4.04
N LEU A 5 -12.46 17.14 4.36
CA LEU A 5 -12.48 17.98 5.57
C LEU A 5 -12.52 19.47 5.18
N PRO A 6 -13.70 20.03 4.86
CA PRO A 6 -13.79 21.42 4.40
C PRO A 6 -13.45 22.46 5.49
N SER A 7 -13.56 22.09 6.77
CA SER A 7 -13.23 22.96 7.91
C SER A 7 -11.75 22.99 8.28
N ALA A 8 -10.94 22.03 7.81
CA ALA A 8 -9.52 21.90 8.13
C ALA A 8 -8.65 22.83 7.27
N THR A 9 -9.06 24.11 7.15
CA THR A 9 -8.45 25.05 6.20
C THR A 9 -7.01 25.41 6.56
N GLN A 10 -6.70 25.52 7.86
CA GLN A 10 -5.35 25.88 8.30
C GLN A 10 -4.40 24.69 8.20
N GLU A 11 -4.84 23.50 8.58
CA GLU A 11 -4.10 22.25 8.44
C GLU A 11 -3.75 22.01 6.98
N MET A 12 -4.72 22.23 6.07
CA MET A 12 -4.49 22.09 4.64
C MET A 12 -3.41 23.03 4.11
N ARG A 13 -3.46 24.32 4.51
CA ARG A 13 -2.42 25.30 4.15
C ARG A 13 -1.06 24.90 4.69
N ASN A 14 -1.00 24.39 5.92
CA ASN A 14 0.24 23.93 6.53
C ASN A 14 0.81 22.72 5.77
N CYS A 15 0.00 21.70 5.49
CA CYS A 15 0.44 20.53 4.74
C CYS A 15 0.86 20.90 3.31
N ASP A 16 0.12 21.80 2.65
CA ASP A 16 0.46 22.30 1.31
C ASP A 16 1.80 23.04 1.30
N ASN A 17 2.07 23.87 2.32
CA ASN A 17 3.37 24.52 2.51
C ASN A 17 4.50 23.50 2.72
N VAL A 18 4.26 22.43 3.51
CA VAL A 18 5.26 21.36 3.70
C VAL A 18 5.55 20.64 2.39
N TRP A 19 4.52 20.33 1.59
CA TRP A 19 4.66 19.70 0.29
C TRP A 19 5.49 20.55 -0.68
N HIS A 20 5.19 21.83 -0.82
CA HIS A 20 5.89 22.71 -1.76
C HIS A 20 7.35 22.97 -1.38
N ASN A 21 7.71 22.82 -0.11
CA ASN A 21 9.09 22.94 0.36
C ASN A 21 9.82 21.59 0.49
N ALA A 22 9.17 20.48 0.15
CA ALA A 22 9.78 19.15 0.25
C ALA A 22 10.84 18.95 -0.85
N SER A 23 12.07 18.68 -0.42
CA SER A 23 13.24 18.49 -1.28
C SER A 23 13.76 17.05 -1.34
N GLY A 24 13.17 16.14 -0.55
CA GLY A 24 13.64 14.76 -0.45
C GLY A 24 12.67 13.85 0.28
N TYR A 25 13.10 12.60 0.49
CA TYR A 25 12.24 11.55 1.04
C TYR A 25 11.73 11.87 2.47
N GLU A 26 12.60 12.42 3.32
CA GLU A 26 12.26 12.77 4.71
C GLU A 26 11.22 13.90 4.76
N THR A 27 11.42 14.96 3.98
CA THR A 27 10.48 16.09 3.92
C THR A 27 9.18 15.72 3.21
N TYR A 28 9.21 14.77 2.27
CA TYR A 28 8.01 14.16 1.72
C TYR A 28 7.22 13.37 2.79
N LEU A 29 7.89 12.58 3.62
CA LEU A 29 7.22 11.86 4.71
C LEU A 29 6.61 12.83 5.73
N ALA A 30 7.21 14.00 5.96
CA ALA A 30 6.59 15.04 6.78
C ALA A 30 5.25 15.52 6.20
N TYR A 31 5.16 15.72 4.88
CA TYR A 31 3.89 16.03 4.22
C TYR A 31 2.86 14.91 4.38
N VAL A 32 3.24 13.65 4.11
CA VAL A 32 2.34 12.48 4.27
C VAL A 32 1.82 12.40 5.71
N SER A 33 2.68 12.69 6.69
CA SER A 33 2.35 12.73 8.11
C SER A 33 1.34 13.82 8.44
N CYS A 34 1.55 15.02 7.91
CA CYS A 34 0.65 16.15 8.09
C CYS A 34 -0.77 15.80 7.61
N VAL A 35 -0.88 15.22 6.41
CA VAL A 35 -2.18 14.79 5.85
C VAL A 35 -2.81 13.70 6.71
N LYS A 36 -2.04 12.70 7.14
CA LYS A 36 -2.57 11.63 8.01
C LYS A 36 -3.03 12.14 9.38
N GLN A 37 -2.31 13.10 9.97
CA GLN A 37 -2.73 13.72 11.23
C GLN A 37 -4.03 14.52 11.06
N ALA A 38 -4.17 15.26 9.95
CA ALA A 38 -5.40 16.00 9.65
C ALA A 38 -6.60 15.07 9.45
N LEU A 39 -6.42 13.92 8.79
CA LEU A 39 -7.48 12.91 8.60
C LEU A 39 -7.79 12.13 9.89
N GLY A 40 -6.78 11.93 10.74
CA GLY A 40 -6.86 11.11 11.93
C GLY A 40 -7.19 9.64 11.61
N ALA A 41 -7.92 9.00 12.52
CA ALA A 41 -8.45 7.64 12.30
C ALA A 41 -9.68 7.60 11.38
N THR A 42 -10.16 8.75 10.89
CA THR A 42 -11.34 8.82 10.04
C THR A 42 -11.04 8.17 8.70
N ARG A 43 -11.86 7.19 8.33
CA ARG A 43 -11.76 6.47 7.05
C ARG A 43 -13.04 6.52 6.23
N PHE A 44 -14.14 6.98 6.82
CA PHE A 44 -15.45 6.95 6.20
C PHE A 44 -16.06 8.35 6.22
N TRP A 45 -16.33 8.88 5.04
CA TRP A 45 -17.09 10.10 4.83
C TRP A 45 -18.35 9.74 4.05
N PRO A 46 -19.52 9.62 4.72
CA PRO A 46 -20.77 9.19 4.10
C PRO A 46 -21.09 10.00 2.83
N GLY A 47 -21.46 9.30 1.76
CA GLY A 47 -21.78 9.91 0.47
C GLY A 47 -20.59 10.55 -0.26
N LYS A 48 -19.36 10.37 0.22
CA LYS A 48 -18.13 10.90 -0.40
C LYS A 48 -17.13 9.79 -0.71
N ILE A 49 -16.40 9.32 0.30
CA ILE A 49 -15.28 8.39 0.12
C ILE A 49 -15.09 7.49 1.34
N ARG A 50 -14.60 6.27 1.08
CA ARG A 50 -14.10 5.32 2.07
C ARG A 50 -12.63 5.01 1.78
N ILE A 51 -11.76 5.14 2.78
CA ILE A 51 -10.34 4.79 2.70
C ILE A 51 -10.13 3.45 3.40
N TYR A 52 -9.82 2.40 2.66
CA TYR A 52 -9.55 1.07 3.22
C TYR A 52 -8.24 1.02 4.02
N HIS A 53 -8.09 -0.01 4.86
CA HIS A 53 -6.81 -0.36 5.50
C HIS A 53 -5.71 -0.56 4.45
N ARG A 54 -4.44 -0.33 4.82
CA ARG A 54 -3.33 -0.65 3.91
C ARG A 54 -3.41 -2.14 3.55
N ALA A 55 -2.98 -2.50 2.34
CA ALA A 55 -3.14 -3.85 1.81
C ALA A 55 -4.60 -4.36 1.69
N HIS A 56 -5.61 -3.58 2.11
CA HIS A 56 -7.03 -3.90 1.93
C HIS A 56 -7.62 -3.09 0.78
N GLY A 57 -8.73 -3.57 0.23
CA GLY A 57 -9.38 -2.97 -0.92
C GLY A 57 -8.82 -3.55 -2.22
N TRP A 58 -8.85 -2.73 -3.28
CA TRP A 58 -8.75 -3.25 -4.64
C TRP A 58 -7.31 -3.51 -5.10
N VAL A 59 -6.31 -2.87 -4.50
CA VAL A 59 -4.93 -2.90 -5.01
C VAL A 59 -3.92 -3.01 -3.86
N ARG A 60 -2.97 -3.95 -3.97
CA ARG A 60 -1.83 -4.08 -3.05
C ARG A 60 -0.52 -3.92 -3.81
N ASP A 61 0.45 -3.20 -3.24
CA ASP A 61 1.79 -3.11 -3.83
C ASP A 61 2.50 -4.47 -3.69
N GLY A 62 3.03 -5.01 -4.79
CA GLY A 62 3.72 -6.30 -4.77
C GLY A 62 5.05 -6.26 -4.01
N PHE A 63 5.72 -5.10 -3.97
CA PHE A 63 7.02 -4.93 -3.30
C PHE A 63 6.98 -5.32 -1.82
N ILE A 64 5.89 -4.98 -1.11
CA ILE A 64 5.78 -5.19 0.34
C ILE A 64 5.58 -6.66 0.72
N THR A 65 5.35 -7.55 -0.26
CA THR A 65 5.25 -9.00 -0.06
C THR A 65 6.07 -9.79 -1.09
N THR A 66 7.18 -9.23 -1.57
CA THR A 66 8.08 -9.94 -2.48
C THR A 66 7.36 -10.48 -3.74
N ASP A 67 6.39 -9.71 -4.25
CA ASP A 67 5.47 -10.04 -5.34
C ASP A 67 4.64 -11.33 -5.15
N LYS A 68 4.54 -11.81 -3.92
CA LYS A 68 3.61 -12.88 -3.57
C LYS A 68 2.17 -12.36 -3.55
N TRP A 69 1.24 -13.23 -3.91
CA TRP A 69 -0.18 -12.93 -3.97
C TRP A 69 -1.04 -14.13 -3.55
N SER A 70 -2.30 -13.85 -3.24
CA SER A 70 -3.29 -14.82 -2.77
C SER A 70 -4.65 -14.54 -3.39
N ASP A 71 -5.61 -15.45 -3.24
CA ASP A 71 -6.93 -15.34 -3.88
C ASP A 71 -7.80 -14.17 -3.37
N VAL A 72 -7.42 -13.53 -2.27
CA VAL A 72 -8.09 -12.32 -1.76
C VAL A 72 -7.55 -11.04 -2.42
N ASP A 73 -6.44 -11.12 -3.14
CA ASP A 73 -5.89 -9.98 -3.88
C ASP A 73 -6.66 -9.77 -5.18
N PHE A 74 -7.16 -8.55 -5.39
CA PHE A 74 -7.83 -8.21 -6.65
C PHE A 74 -6.84 -7.71 -7.72
N MET A 75 -5.90 -6.84 -7.34
CA MET A 75 -4.90 -6.28 -8.24
C MET A 75 -3.57 -6.11 -7.50
N LEU A 76 -2.49 -6.46 -8.19
CA LEU A 76 -1.12 -6.17 -7.75
C LEU A 76 -0.63 -4.90 -8.46
N HIS A 77 -0.25 -3.90 -7.68
CA HIS A 77 0.47 -2.72 -8.17
C HIS A 77 1.97 -3.01 -8.20
N GLY A 78 2.68 -2.44 -9.17
CA GLY A 78 4.15 -2.53 -9.24
C GLY A 78 4.74 -2.74 -10.63
N TRP A 79 3.93 -2.95 -11.67
CA TRP A 79 4.41 -3.15 -13.04
C TRP A 79 4.92 -1.84 -13.66
N LYS A 80 6.17 -1.48 -13.36
CA LYS A 80 6.81 -0.24 -13.86
C LYS A 80 7.67 -0.48 -15.12
N ALA A 81 8.14 -1.69 -15.33
CA ALA A 81 8.98 -2.06 -16.46
C ALA A 81 8.14 -2.54 -17.65
N GLN A 82 8.65 -2.41 -18.87
CA GLN A 82 7.95 -2.94 -20.06
C GLN A 82 8.13 -4.46 -20.17
N LYS A 83 9.12 -5.02 -19.47
CA LYS A 83 9.43 -6.45 -19.46
C LYS A 83 9.55 -6.99 -18.04
N VAL A 84 8.92 -8.14 -17.80
CA VAL A 84 9.12 -8.94 -16.58
C VAL A 84 10.61 -9.27 -16.43
N GLY A 85 11.14 -9.08 -15.22
CA GLY A 85 12.54 -9.34 -14.88
C GLY A 85 13.54 -8.29 -15.37
N GLU A 86 13.09 -7.23 -16.05
CA GLU A 86 13.96 -6.13 -16.46
C GLU A 86 14.64 -5.48 -15.25
N ASN A 87 15.95 -5.29 -15.33
CA ASN A 87 16.79 -4.76 -14.24
C ASN A 87 16.72 -5.57 -12.93
N GLY A 88 16.35 -6.86 -13.00
CA GLY A 88 16.24 -7.72 -11.81
C GLY A 88 15.04 -7.40 -10.93
N TRP A 89 14.04 -6.67 -11.45
CA TRP A 89 12.79 -6.46 -10.72
C TRP A 89 12.09 -7.81 -10.50
N GLU A 90 11.74 -8.06 -9.24
CA GLU A 90 10.97 -9.23 -8.82
C GLU A 90 9.57 -9.20 -9.47
N SER A 91 8.98 -10.37 -9.77
CA SER A 91 7.69 -10.41 -10.45
C SER A 91 6.87 -11.62 -10.02
N PRO A 92 5.53 -11.52 -9.98
CA PRO A 92 4.69 -12.71 -9.82
C PRO A 92 4.66 -13.58 -11.07
N PHE A 93 5.10 -13.06 -12.22
CA PHE A 93 4.96 -13.70 -13.53
C PHE A 93 6.29 -14.16 -14.10
N LYS A 94 6.26 -15.21 -14.93
CA LYS A 94 7.46 -15.72 -15.62
C LYS A 94 7.87 -14.86 -16.81
N LYS A 95 6.90 -14.16 -17.39
CA LYS A 95 7.02 -13.35 -18.61
C LYS A 95 5.90 -12.33 -18.68
N ASN A 96 5.99 -11.42 -19.65
CA ASN A 96 4.93 -10.48 -19.94
C ASN A 96 3.60 -11.20 -20.17
N LEU A 97 2.53 -10.66 -19.60
CA LEU A 97 1.18 -11.15 -19.82
C LEU A 97 0.78 -10.90 -21.27
N ASP A 98 0.18 -11.90 -21.91
CA ASP A 98 -0.46 -11.78 -23.22
C ASP A 98 -1.95 -11.47 -22.99
N PRO A 99 -2.41 -10.23 -23.26
CA PRO A 99 -3.80 -9.87 -23.02
C PRO A 99 -4.81 -10.72 -23.80
N SER A 100 -4.40 -11.33 -24.92
CA SER A 100 -5.27 -12.20 -25.71
C SER A 100 -5.61 -13.52 -25.00
N LEU A 101 -4.82 -13.91 -23.99
CA LEU A 101 -5.04 -15.11 -23.18
C LEU A 101 -5.86 -14.83 -21.91
N CYS A 102 -6.14 -13.56 -21.60
CA CYS A 102 -6.95 -13.20 -20.43
C CYS A 102 -8.35 -13.82 -20.55
N GLY A 103 -8.79 -14.46 -19.47
CA GLY A 103 -10.05 -15.20 -19.46
C GLY A 103 -10.37 -15.77 -18.09
N PRO A 104 -11.45 -16.55 -17.99
CA PRO A 104 -11.87 -17.13 -16.71
C PRO A 104 -10.83 -18.11 -16.18
N HIS A 105 -10.85 -18.30 -14.85
CA HIS A 105 -9.97 -19.24 -14.13
C HIS A 105 -8.47 -18.98 -14.30
N LEU A 106 -8.07 -17.73 -14.52
CA LEU A 106 -6.67 -17.31 -14.57
C LEU A 106 -5.84 -18.02 -15.67
N LYS A 107 -6.46 -18.59 -16.71
CA LYS A 107 -5.75 -19.33 -17.78
C LYS A 107 -4.69 -18.52 -18.52
N GLY A 108 -4.86 -17.19 -18.59
CA GLY A 108 -3.90 -16.26 -19.17
C GLY A 108 -2.86 -15.71 -18.20
N TRP A 109 -2.97 -16.02 -16.92
CA TRP A 109 -1.96 -15.64 -15.95
C TRP A 109 -0.90 -16.74 -15.89
N ASP A 110 0.28 -16.50 -16.46
CA ASP A 110 1.43 -17.41 -16.35
C ASP A 110 2.30 -17.02 -15.14
N TRP A 111 1.78 -17.26 -13.93
CA TRP A 111 2.47 -16.93 -12.69
C TRP A 111 3.53 -17.96 -12.30
N ILE A 112 4.48 -17.53 -11.48
CA ILE A 112 5.46 -18.39 -10.83
C ILE A 112 4.77 -19.09 -9.66
N LEU A 113 4.77 -20.43 -9.65
CA LEU A 113 3.97 -21.23 -8.70
C LEU A 113 4.21 -20.87 -7.23
N ASN A 114 5.45 -20.57 -6.83
CA ASN A 114 5.78 -20.22 -5.45
C ASN A 114 5.43 -18.76 -5.06
N LYS A 115 4.92 -17.95 -6.01
CA LYS A 115 4.43 -16.60 -5.75
C LYS A 115 2.94 -16.58 -5.39
N HIS A 116 2.18 -17.60 -5.79
CA HIS A 116 0.82 -17.79 -5.30
C HIS A 116 0.88 -18.52 -3.96
N VAL A 117 0.38 -17.87 -2.91
CA VAL A 117 0.48 -18.35 -1.53
C VAL A 117 -0.83 -18.15 -0.79
N ASN A 118 -0.96 -18.84 0.34
CA ASN A 118 -2.09 -18.66 1.24
C ASN A 118 -2.06 -17.28 1.89
N VAL A 119 -3.24 -16.79 2.26
CA VAL A 119 -3.43 -15.49 2.93
C VAL A 119 -2.58 -15.33 4.20
N SER A 120 -2.35 -16.41 4.95
CA SER A 120 -1.47 -16.37 6.14
C SER A 120 -0.03 -16.00 5.80
N ALA A 121 0.50 -16.47 4.67
CA ALA A 121 1.84 -16.11 4.22
C ALA A 121 1.92 -14.62 3.83
N ILE A 122 0.87 -14.08 3.19
CA ILE A 122 0.77 -12.64 2.90
C ILE A 122 0.76 -11.83 4.20
N LYS A 123 -0.02 -12.24 5.20
CA LYS A 123 -0.04 -11.60 6.52
C LYS A 123 1.35 -11.57 7.18
N GLU A 124 2.09 -12.68 7.13
CA GLU A 124 3.45 -12.76 7.68
C GLU A 124 4.44 -11.84 6.95
N GLU A 125 4.33 -11.71 5.63
CA GLU A 125 5.14 -10.77 4.85
C GLU A 125 4.82 -9.31 5.20
N LEU A 126 3.53 -8.97 5.31
CA LEU A 126 3.10 -7.64 5.74
C LEU A 126 3.64 -7.29 7.13
N ALA A 127 3.50 -8.20 8.10
CA ALA A 127 4.03 -7.99 9.45
C ALA A 127 5.55 -7.81 9.46
N ARG A 128 6.27 -8.58 8.64
CA ARG A 128 7.72 -8.47 8.48
C ARG A 128 8.13 -7.15 7.85
N PHE A 129 7.40 -6.70 6.83
CA PHE A 129 7.64 -5.42 6.17
C PHE A 129 7.36 -4.23 7.08
N GLU A 130 6.28 -4.27 7.87
CA GLU A 130 5.97 -3.26 8.88
C GLU A 130 7.09 -3.18 9.93
N LYS A 131 7.52 -4.34 10.47
CA LYS A 131 8.66 -4.40 11.39
C LYS A 131 9.95 -3.88 10.76
N TYR A 132 10.24 -4.24 9.51
CA TYR A 132 11.41 -3.76 8.78
C TYR A 132 11.37 -2.24 8.63
N SER A 133 10.24 -1.70 8.16
CA SER A 133 10.06 -0.26 7.93
C SER A 133 10.18 0.53 9.24
N GLY A 134 9.57 0.04 10.31
CA GLY A 134 9.65 0.63 11.64
C GLY A 134 11.06 0.64 12.25
N ASN A 135 11.99 -0.16 11.72
CA ASN A 135 13.39 -0.21 12.18
C ASN A 135 14.38 0.50 11.25
N THR A 136 14.10 0.56 9.96
CA THR A 136 15.07 0.99 8.94
C THR A 136 14.79 2.35 8.33
N TYR A 137 13.56 2.86 8.44
CA TYR A 137 13.25 4.19 7.92
C TYR A 137 13.95 5.29 8.73
N ALA A 138 14.07 6.48 8.12
CA ALA A 138 14.64 7.66 8.76
C ALA A 138 14.03 7.89 10.16
N LYS A 139 14.83 8.43 11.08
CA LYS A 139 14.46 8.53 12.51
C LYS A 139 13.18 9.34 12.70
N GLU A 140 13.02 10.38 11.91
CA GLU A 140 11.88 11.30 11.84
C GLU A 140 10.61 10.53 11.45
N ALA A 141 10.71 9.64 10.47
CA ALA A 141 9.59 8.81 10.02
C ALA A 141 9.18 7.79 11.08
N ARG A 142 10.14 7.24 11.84
CA ARG A 142 9.87 6.23 12.88
C ARG A 142 9.13 6.78 14.10
N GLN A 143 9.04 8.11 14.26
CA GLN A 143 8.19 8.73 15.29
C GLN A 143 6.69 8.61 14.96
N LEU A 144 6.35 8.23 13.73
CA LEU A 144 4.97 8.12 13.26
C LEU A 144 4.47 6.70 13.54
N THR A 145 3.45 6.59 14.39
CA THR A 145 2.92 5.28 14.83
C THR A 145 2.50 4.39 13.66
N TYR A 146 1.94 4.95 12.59
CA TYR A 146 1.55 4.18 11.42
C TYR A 146 2.74 3.67 10.57
N LEU A 147 3.98 4.08 10.86
CA LEU A 147 5.17 3.50 10.25
C LEU A 147 5.94 2.60 11.21
N SER A 148 5.94 2.93 12.50
CA SER A 148 6.73 2.20 13.51
C SER A 148 5.98 1.07 14.22
N LEU A 149 4.65 1.05 14.16
CA LEU A 149 3.81 0.03 14.78
C LEU A 149 2.99 -0.75 13.74
N PRO A 150 2.57 -1.98 14.08
CA PRO A 150 1.70 -2.77 13.21
C PRO A 150 0.40 -2.03 12.85
N ASP A 151 -0.03 -2.15 11.58
CA ASP A 151 -1.34 -1.67 11.11
C ASP A 151 -2.17 -2.84 10.56
N VAL A 152 -1.58 -3.66 9.69
CA VAL A 152 -2.29 -4.78 9.07
C VAL A 152 -1.63 -6.14 9.26
N GLY A 153 -0.36 -6.19 9.68
CA GLY A 153 0.33 -7.44 9.96
C GLY A 153 -0.34 -8.33 11.02
N GLU A 154 -1.18 -7.74 11.89
CA GLU A 154 -1.88 -8.47 12.96
C GLU A 154 -3.28 -8.94 12.59
N CYS A 155 -3.95 -8.28 11.62
CA CYS A 155 -5.38 -8.49 11.32
C CYS A 155 -5.71 -8.82 9.87
N TYR A 156 -4.74 -8.77 8.93
CA TYR A 156 -4.99 -9.08 7.52
C TYR A 156 -5.58 -10.50 7.35
N PRO A 157 -6.59 -10.70 6.49
CA PRO A 157 -7.18 -9.76 5.52
C PRO A 157 -8.45 -9.03 6.00
N ASN A 158 -8.78 -9.14 7.28
CA ASN A 158 -10.07 -8.73 7.83
C ASN A 158 -9.93 -7.54 8.81
N CYS A 159 -8.98 -6.63 8.55
CA CYS A 159 -8.79 -5.47 9.41
C CYS A 159 -10.00 -4.54 9.32
N GLY A 160 -10.66 -4.32 10.46
CA GLY A 160 -11.81 -3.42 10.56
C GLY A 160 -13.17 -4.05 10.25
N ASP A 161 -13.25 -5.38 10.14
CA ASP A 161 -14.52 -6.12 10.02
C ASP A 161 -15.26 -6.28 11.37
N SER A 162 -14.77 -5.65 12.43
CA SER A 162 -15.35 -5.61 13.77
C SER A 162 -16.17 -4.35 14.06
N ILE A 163 -17.03 -3.95 13.12
CA ILE A 163 -18.08 -2.94 13.36
C ILE A 163 -19.45 -3.60 13.22
#